data_AF-A0A352LTR0-F1
#
_entry.id   AF-A0A352LTR0-F1
#
_cell.length_a   1.000
_cell.length_b   1.000
_cell.length_c   1.000
_cell.angle_alpha   90.00
_cell.angle_beta   90.00
_cell.angle_gamma   90.00
#
_symmetry.space_group_name_H-M   'P 1'
#
loop_
_entity.id
_entity.type
_entity.pdbx_description
1 polymer ?
#
loop_
_entity_poly.entity_id
_entity_poly.type
_entity_poly.pdbx_seq_one_letter_code
_entity_poly.pdbx_strand_id
1 'polypeptide(L)'
;MGGYMAEQDDNLVAADFGKKLKSILDDVLATGDWESSVFLKASAAKIQGLRAEIEELCFSSGEGIKTENVDKDEHKKNIPPGYTRVFILLYQVDGSNLQGWHRTIKNLEEYNVTRPVYKDENHAKEFIRSKSSNIERNGYVIANVKDDFVFQTDTMDTFGHQLFALREKAIQLENVFEFIHANKRSYAVHDNDLVLLGDI
;
A
#
# COMPACT_ATOMS: atom_id res chain seq x y z
N MET A 1 18.69 3.99 -34.59
CA MET A 1 19.18 2.63 -34.28
C MET A 1 20.16 2.78 -33.12
N GLY A 2 19.70 2.59 -31.88
CA GLY A 2 20.53 2.89 -30.70
C GLY A 2 19.73 2.97 -29.39
N GLY A 3 18.99 1.93 -29.05
CA GLY A 3 18.16 1.90 -27.84
C GLY A 3 17.96 0.52 -27.23
N TYR A 4 18.88 -0.43 -27.48
CA TYR A 4 18.75 -1.83 -27.06
C TYR A 4 19.88 -2.32 -26.14
N MET A 5 20.71 -1.43 -25.59
CA MET A 5 21.88 -1.83 -24.80
C MET A 5 21.88 -1.37 -23.33
N ALA A 6 20.87 -0.61 -22.86
CA ALA A 6 20.85 -0.11 -21.48
C ALA A 6 20.13 -1.03 -20.47
N GLU A 7 19.22 -1.90 -20.92
CA GLU A 7 18.40 -2.74 -20.01
C GLU A 7 19.07 -4.08 -19.63
N GLN A 8 20.14 -4.49 -20.31
CA GLN A 8 20.83 -5.74 -20.01
C GLN A 8 21.85 -5.61 -18.86
N ASP A 9 22.43 -4.43 -18.65
CA ASP A 9 23.43 -4.21 -17.60
C ASP A 9 22.81 -4.11 -16.20
N ASP A 10 21.62 -3.52 -16.05
CA ASP A 10 20.95 -3.37 -14.75
C ASP A 10 20.48 -4.72 -14.17
N ASN A 11 20.05 -5.66 -15.02
CA ASN A 11 19.65 -7.01 -14.60
C ASN A 11 20.84 -7.87 -14.13
N LEU A 12 22.03 -7.66 -14.70
CA LEU A 12 23.25 -8.37 -14.29
C LEU A 12 23.71 -7.90 -12.90
N VAL A 13 23.62 -6.59 -12.63
CA VAL A 13 23.98 -5.99 -11.34
C VAL A 13 23.02 -6.41 -10.22
N ALA A 14 21.73 -6.51 -10.51
CA ALA A 14 20.72 -6.93 -9.53
C ALA A 14 20.89 -8.40 -9.09
N ALA A 15 21.18 -9.30 -10.03
CA ALA A 15 21.40 -10.72 -9.75
C ALA A 15 22.68 -10.96 -8.91
N ASP A 16 23.75 -10.21 -9.18
CA ASP A 16 24.99 -10.30 -8.42
C ASP A 16 24.86 -9.73 -7.00
N PHE A 17 24.08 -8.67 -6.82
CA PHE A 17 23.75 -8.14 -5.51
C PHE A 17 22.92 -9.13 -4.68
N GLY A 18 21.92 -9.77 -5.27
CA GLY A 18 21.08 -10.78 -4.61
C GLY A 18 21.89 -11.99 -4.12
N LYS A 19 22.80 -12.51 -4.95
CA LYS A 19 23.71 -13.60 -4.55
C LYS A 19 24.63 -13.20 -3.40
N LYS A 20 25.17 -11.97 -3.44
CA LYS A 20 26.04 -11.44 -2.38
C LYS A 20 25.29 -11.26 -1.06
N LEU A 21 24.06 -10.75 -1.12
CA LEU A 21 23.21 -10.58 0.07
C LEU A 21 22.85 -11.94 0.68
N LYS A 22 22.49 -12.93 -0.15
CA LYS A 22 22.25 -14.30 0.31
C LYS A 22 23.44 -14.89 1.06
N SER A 23 24.65 -14.75 0.51
CA SER A 23 25.88 -15.24 1.16
C SER A 23 26.09 -14.60 2.54
N ILE A 24 25.84 -13.30 2.68
CA ILE A 24 25.97 -12.61 3.97
C ILE A 24 24.94 -13.12 4.97
N LEU A 25 23.69 -13.37 4.54
CA LEU A 25 22.65 -13.93 5.40
C LEU A 25 22.97 -15.37 5.83
N ASP A 26 23.53 -16.18 4.92
CA ASP A 26 23.99 -17.54 5.21
C ASP A 26 25.12 -17.53 6.24
N ASP A 27 26.09 -16.63 6.10
CA ASP A 27 27.21 -16.48 7.05
C ASP A 27 26.72 -16.02 8.44
N VAL A 28 25.77 -15.08 8.49
CA VAL A 28 25.15 -14.61 9.74
C VAL A 28 24.37 -15.74 10.41
N LEU A 29 23.60 -16.52 9.65
CA LEU A 29 22.87 -17.68 10.18
C LEU A 29 23.81 -18.79 10.67
N ALA A 30 24.96 -18.99 10.02
CA ALA A 30 25.94 -20.02 10.40
C ALA A 30 26.81 -19.64 11.61
N THR A 31 27.02 -18.35 11.88
CA THR A 31 27.91 -17.86 12.94
C THR A 31 27.19 -17.52 14.25
N GLY A 32 25.88 -17.35 14.22
CA GLY A 32 25.09 -16.96 15.41
C GLY A 32 24.65 -18.12 16.29
N ASP A 33 24.62 -17.89 17.61
CA ASP A 33 24.02 -18.80 18.59
C ASP A 33 22.51 -18.57 18.69
N TRP A 34 21.80 -18.89 17.61
CA TRP A 34 20.37 -18.59 17.43
C TRP A 34 19.45 -19.34 18.37
N GLU A 35 19.92 -20.45 18.94
CA GLU A 35 19.15 -21.32 19.82
C GLU A 35 19.21 -20.90 21.29
N SER A 36 20.11 -19.97 21.64
CA SER A 36 20.34 -19.54 23.03
C SER A 36 19.20 -18.70 23.65
N SER A 37 18.33 -18.11 22.83
CA SER A 37 17.22 -17.28 23.32
C SER A 37 16.01 -17.33 22.39
N VAL A 38 14.81 -17.29 22.97
CA VAL A 38 13.53 -17.20 22.23
C VAL A 38 13.50 -15.98 21.29
N PHE A 39 14.14 -14.88 21.68
CA PHE A 39 14.28 -13.70 20.84
C PHE A 39 15.19 -13.95 19.62
N LEU A 40 16.27 -14.70 19.81
CA LEU A 40 17.21 -15.06 18.74
C LEU A 40 16.60 -16.09 17.79
N LYS A 41 15.83 -17.05 18.30
CA LYS A 41 15.04 -17.98 17.46
C LYS A 41 14.02 -17.24 16.59
N ALA A 42 13.30 -16.28 17.17
CA ALA A 42 12.36 -15.45 16.42
C ALA A 42 13.07 -14.56 15.37
N SER A 43 14.26 -14.07 15.69
CA SER A 43 15.08 -13.28 14.77
C SER A 43 15.66 -14.14 13.64
N ALA A 44 16.12 -15.37 13.94
CA ALA A 44 16.57 -16.35 12.96
C ALA A 44 15.43 -16.73 12.00
N ALA A 45 14.22 -16.95 12.50
CA ALA A 45 13.04 -17.24 11.67
C ALA A 45 12.74 -16.09 10.69
N LYS A 46 12.88 -14.83 11.11
CA LYS A 46 12.72 -13.67 10.22
C LYS A 46 13.80 -13.60 9.15
N ILE A 47 15.06 -13.85 9.52
CA ILE A 47 16.20 -13.86 8.58
C ILE A 47 16.05 -15.00 7.56
N GLN A 48 15.56 -16.17 7.99
CA GLN A 48 15.22 -17.28 7.11
C GLN A 48 14.08 -16.95 6.13
N GLY A 49 13.08 -16.17 6.58
CA GLY A 49 12.04 -15.64 5.70
C GLY A 49 12.62 -14.76 4.59
N LEU A 50 13.46 -13.78 4.95
CA LEU A 50 14.13 -12.90 3.98
C LEU A 50 15.02 -13.67 3.01
N ARG A 51 15.68 -14.74 3.47
CA ARG A 51 16.46 -15.64 2.60
C ARG A 51 15.59 -16.35 1.57
N ALA A 52 14.42 -16.83 1.97
CA ALA A 52 13.46 -17.49 1.08
C ALA A 52 12.92 -16.52 0.03
N GLU A 53 12.62 -15.27 0.42
CA GLU A 53 12.20 -14.20 -0.49
C GLU A 53 13.28 -13.88 -1.54
N ILE A 54 14.56 -13.79 -1.13
CA ILE A 54 15.68 -13.58 -2.08
C ILE A 54 15.84 -14.78 -3.03
N GLU A 55 15.62 -16.00 -2.55
CA GLU A 55 15.69 -17.22 -3.35
C GLU A 55 14.57 -17.25 -4.41
N GLU A 56 13.36 -16.85 -4.03
CA GLU A 56 12.23 -16.69 -4.95
C GLU A 56 12.50 -15.62 -6.02
N LEU A 57 13.09 -14.48 -5.64
CA LEU A 57 13.48 -13.41 -6.56
C LEU A 57 14.65 -13.80 -7.49
N CYS A 58 15.58 -14.64 -7.02
CA CYS A 58 16.70 -15.13 -7.83
C CYS A 58 16.29 -16.25 -8.79
N PHE A 59 15.38 -17.15 -8.41
CA PHE A 59 14.90 -18.24 -9.28
C PHE A 59 13.95 -17.75 -10.38
N SER A 60 13.15 -16.72 -10.10
CA SER A 60 12.26 -16.07 -11.09
C SER A 60 13.00 -15.24 -12.16
N SER A 61 14.33 -15.07 -12.03
CA SER A 61 15.16 -14.40 -13.04
C SER A 61 15.69 -15.35 -14.15
N GLY A 62 15.43 -16.66 -14.07
CA GLY A 62 15.97 -17.68 -15.00
C GLY A 62 14.96 -18.39 -15.93
N GLU A 63 13.68 -18.34 -15.60
CA GLU A 63 12.58 -18.77 -16.49
C GLU A 63 11.55 -17.67 -16.48
N GLY A 64 11.04 -17.30 -17.66
CA GLY A 64 10.09 -16.23 -17.87
C GLY A 64 8.80 -16.41 -17.08
N ILE A 65 8.86 -16.06 -15.80
CA ILE A 65 7.72 -15.68 -15.00
C ILE A 65 7.51 -14.22 -15.35
N LYS A 66 6.31 -13.93 -15.85
CA LYS A 66 5.78 -12.59 -15.95
C LYS A 66 5.97 -11.96 -14.59
N THR A 67 7.03 -11.19 -14.45
CA THR A 67 7.10 -10.10 -13.50
C THR A 67 5.85 -9.32 -13.82
N GLU A 68 4.81 -9.49 -13.01
CA GLU A 68 3.98 -8.36 -12.65
C GLU A 68 4.98 -7.35 -12.09
N ASN A 69 5.59 -6.61 -13.02
CA ASN A 69 5.85 -5.21 -12.82
C ASN A 69 4.57 -4.74 -12.16
N VAL A 70 4.62 -4.53 -10.84
CA VAL A 70 3.68 -3.65 -10.17
C VAL A 70 4.02 -2.29 -10.75
N ASP A 71 3.59 -2.14 -11.99
CA ASP A 71 3.57 -0.92 -12.74
C ASP A 71 2.73 -0.04 -11.84
N LYS A 72 3.39 0.96 -11.26
CA LYS A 72 2.76 2.00 -10.44
C LYS A 72 1.61 2.70 -11.19
N ASP A 73 1.42 2.38 -12.47
CA ASP A 73 0.43 2.87 -13.41
C ASP A 73 -0.75 1.92 -13.72
N GLU A 74 -0.63 0.59 -13.61
CA GLU A 74 -1.70 -0.33 -14.09
C GLU A 74 -2.87 -0.43 -13.12
N HIS A 75 -2.61 -0.55 -11.81
CA HIS A 75 -3.67 -0.54 -10.78
C HIS A 75 -4.25 0.88 -10.57
N LYS A 76 -3.51 1.93 -10.97
CA LYS A 76 -4.03 3.31 -10.98
C LYS A 76 -4.97 3.61 -12.14
N LYS A 77 -5.13 2.76 -13.16
CA LYS A 77 -5.96 3.10 -14.34
C LYS A 77 -7.13 2.16 -14.59
N ASN A 78 -7.08 0.90 -14.15
CA ASN A 78 -8.17 -0.03 -14.43
C ASN A 78 -9.23 -0.02 -13.33
N ILE A 79 -10.34 0.65 -13.59
CA ILE A 79 -11.58 0.52 -12.80
C ILE A 79 -12.40 -0.56 -13.49
N PRO A 80 -12.70 -1.71 -12.82
CA PRO A 80 -13.51 -2.75 -13.43
C PRO A 80 -14.89 -2.21 -13.87
N PRO A 81 -15.49 -2.74 -14.95
CA PRO A 81 -16.83 -2.35 -15.34
C PRO A 81 -17.84 -2.55 -14.19
N GLY A 82 -18.66 -1.54 -13.93
CA GLY A 82 -19.63 -1.54 -12.81
C GLY A 82 -19.04 -1.17 -11.45
N TYR A 83 -17.80 -0.69 -11.43
CA TYR A 83 -17.16 -0.11 -10.25
C TYR A 83 -16.88 1.37 -10.46
N THR A 84 -16.95 2.12 -9.36
CA THR A 84 -16.56 3.52 -9.24
C THR A 84 -15.39 3.60 -8.28
N ARG A 85 -14.35 4.34 -8.67
CA ARG A 85 -13.28 4.70 -7.76
C ARG A 85 -13.74 5.79 -6.80
N VAL A 86 -13.47 5.59 -5.53
CA VAL A 86 -13.80 6.52 -4.45
C VAL A 86 -12.58 6.84 -3.59
N PHE A 87 -12.62 8.02 -2.99
CA PHE A 87 -11.60 8.53 -2.08
C PHE A 87 -12.25 8.76 -0.73
N ILE A 88 -11.91 7.93 0.25
CA ILE A 88 -12.55 7.94 1.58
C ILE A 88 -11.61 8.59 2.57
N LEU A 89 -12.07 9.67 3.21
CA LEU A 89 -11.29 10.35 4.24
C LEU A 89 -11.19 9.51 5.51
N LEU A 90 -9.97 9.42 6.02
CA LEU A 90 -9.63 8.75 7.26
C LEU A 90 -9.04 9.74 8.25
N TYR A 91 -9.31 9.47 9.52
CA TYR A 91 -8.75 10.18 10.65
C TYR A 91 -8.21 9.17 11.65
N GLN A 92 -7.05 9.47 12.23
CA GLN A 92 -6.42 8.69 13.30
C GLN A 92 -5.97 9.60 14.43
N VAL A 93 -6.25 9.24 15.68
CA VAL A 93 -5.87 10.06 16.85
C VAL A 93 -4.34 10.18 16.95
N ASP A 94 -3.64 9.07 16.69
CA ASP A 94 -2.19 9.02 16.57
C ASP A 94 -1.79 8.84 15.09
N GLY A 95 -1.64 9.96 14.38
CA GLY A 95 -1.29 9.98 12.96
C GLY A 95 0.07 9.35 12.64
N SER A 96 0.96 9.19 13.63
CA SER A 96 2.26 8.56 13.43
C SER A 96 2.22 7.03 13.47
N ASN A 97 1.13 6.46 13.99
CA ASN A 97 0.99 5.03 14.20
C ASN A 97 0.41 4.32 12.96
N LEU A 98 1.29 3.75 12.15
CA LEU A 98 0.92 2.98 10.94
C LEU A 98 0.04 1.75 11.24
N GLN A 99 0.25 1.08 12.37
CA GLN A 99 -0.63 -0.03 12.80
C GLN A 99 -2.04 0.45 13.14
N GLY A 100 -2.13 1.66 13.72
CA GLY A 100 -3.40 2.34 13.93
C GLY A 100 -4.10 2.66 12.60
N TRP A 101 -3.36 3.16 11.61
CA TRP A 101 -3.89 3.38 10.27
C TRP A 101 -4.38 2.10 9.60
N HIS A 102 -3.59 1.03 9.64
CA HIS A 102 -3.98 -0.29 9.12
C HIS A 102 -5.31 -0.77 9.73
N ARG A 103 -5.43 -0.71 11.06
CA ARG A 103 -6.68 -1.06 11.75
C ARG A 103 -7.86 -0.20 11.32
N THR A 104 -7.66 1.11 11.14
CA THR A 104 -8.70 2.02 10.66
C THR A 104 -9.16 1.65 9.25
N ILE A 105 -8.24 1.26 8.38
CA ILE A 105 -8.53 0.83 7.00
C ILE A 105 -9.28 -0.50 7.01
N LYS A 106 -8.83 -1.48 7.81
CA LYS A 106 -9.52 -2.77 7.97
C LYS A 106 -10.95 -2.60 8.47
N ASN A 107 -11.17 -1.66 9.38
CA ASN A 107 -12.49 -1.35 9.90
C ASN A 107 -13.43 -0.67 8.87
N LEU A 108 -12.96 -0.28 7.68
CA LEU A 108 -13.84 0.31 6.65
C LEU A 108 -14.85 -0.69 6.08
N GLU A 109 -14.51 -1.97 6.06
CA GLU A 109 -15.43 -3.02 5.63
C GLU A 109 -16.70 -3.03 6.50
N GLU A 110 -16.53 -2.83 7.80
CA GLU A 110 -17.61 -2.82 8.79
C GLU A 110 -18.20 -1.41 9.03
N TYR A 111 -17.38 -0.36 8.99
CA TYR A 111 -17.73 1.00 9.46
C TYR A 111 -17.30 2.12 8.49
N ASN A 112 -17.87 2.13 7.27
CA ASN A 112 -17.60 3.19 6.28
C ASN A 112 -18.64 4.34 6.27
N VAL A 113 -19.84 4.13 6.80
CA VAL A 113 -21.01 5.01 6.55
C VAL A 113 -20.85 6.44 7.07
N THR A 114 -20.00 6.66 8.07
CA THR A 114 -19.83 7.98 8.71
C THR A 114 -18.70 8.81 8.12
N ARG A 115 -18.00 8.31 7.11
CA ARG A 115 -16.80 8.95 6.57
C ARG A 115 -17.12 9.74 5.30
N PRO A 116 -16.57 10.95 5.12
CA PRO A 116 -16.69 11.68 3.87
C PRO A 116 -16.07 10.88 2.72
N VAL A 117 -16.80 10.76 1.62
CA VAL A 117 -16.37 10.07 0.41
C VAL A 117 -16.48 10.99 -0.79
N TYR A 118 -15.45 11.01 -1.62
CA TYR A 118 -15.37 11.80 -2.84
C TYR A 118 -15.17 10.90 -4.06
N LYS A 119 -15.61 11.35 -5.25
CA LYS A 119 -15.28 10.74 -6.54
C LYS A 119 -14.06 11.38 -7.23
N ASP A 120 -13.63 12.55 -6.77
CA ASP A 120 -12.42 13.24 -7.23
C ASP A 120 -11.38 13.27 -6.11
N GLU A 121 -10.17 12.83 -6.43
CA GLU A 121 -9.04 12.81 -5.50
C GLU A 121 -8.66 14.22 -5.03
N ASN A 122 -8.80 15.22 -5.90
CA ASN A 122 -8.41 16.59 -5.62
C ASN A 122 -9.24 17.17 -4.47
N HIS A 123 -10.53 16.81 -4.36
CA HIS A 123 -11.39 17.25 -3.27
C HIS A 123 -10.92 16.66 -1.92
N ALA A 124 -10.53 15.39 -1.90
CA ALA A 124 -9.97 14.76 -0.69
C ALA A 124 -8.63 15.41 -0.30
N LYS A 125 -7.74 15.65 -1.27
CA LYS A 125 -6.46 16.35 -1.06
C LYS A 125 -6.67 17.77 -0.54
N GLU A 126 -7.60 18.52 -1.11
CA GLU A 126 -7.93 19.88 -0.69
C GLU A 126 -8.46 19.91 0.75
N PHE A 127 -9.40 19.02 1.07
CA PHE A 127 -9.93 18.90 2.42
C PHE A 127 -8.82 18.64 3.46
N ILE A 128 -7.91 17.70 3.19
CA ILE A 128 -6.79 17.42 4.09
C ILE A 128 -5.88 18.62 4.23
N ARG A 129 -5.51 19.26 3.11
CA ARG A 129 -4.63 20.44 3.09
C ARG A 129 -5.22 21.63 3.84
N SER A 130 -6.54 21.72 3.92
CA SER A 130 -7.23 22.77 4.68
C SER A 130 -7.11 22.65 6.20
N LYS A 131 -6.70 21.48 6.72
CA LYS A 131 -6.56 21.27 8.16
C LYS A 131 -5.31 22.00 8.64
N SER A 132 -5.52 23.09 9.38
CA SER A 132 -4.46 23.93 9.92
C SER A 132 -3.76 23.33 11.14
N SER A 133 -4.40 22.41 11.85
CA SER A 133 -3.83 21.69 12.99
C SER A 133 -4.06 20.18 12.86
N ASN A 134 -3.11 19.40 13.37
CA ASN A 134 -3.12 17.94 13.34
C ASN A 134 -3.30 17.35 11.94
N ILE A 135 -2.68 17.97 10.93
CA ILE A 135 -2.80 17.52 9.53
C ILE A 135 -2.32 16.07 9.39
N GLU A 136 -1.30 15.67 10.14
CA GLU A 136 -0.75 14.32 10.22
C GLU A 136 -1.75 13.27 10.72
N ARG A 137 -2.87 13.69 11.31
CA ARG A 137 -3.96 12.77 11.72
C ARG A 137 -4.92 12.45 10.60
N ASN A 138 -4.71 13.00 9.42
CA ASN A 138 -5.59 12.84 8.27
C ASN A 138 -4.90 12.04 7.17
N GLY A 139 -5.73 11.33 6.40
CA GLY A 139 -5.31 10.60 5.22
C GLY A 139 -6.54 10.20 4.44
N TYR A 140 -6.35 9.53 3.31
CA TYR A 140 -7.46 8.93 2.57
C TYR A 140 -7.03 7.62 1.94
N VAL A 141 -8.01 6.77 1.67
CA VAL A 141 -7.80 5.55 0.88
C VAL A 141 -8.40 5.69 -0.50
N ILE A 142 -7.76 5.01 -1.45
CA ILE A 142 -8.24 4.83 -2.81
C ILE A 142 -8.85 3.43 -2.88
N ALA A 143 -10.15 3.36 -3.16
CA ALA A 143 -10.87 2.10 -3.25
C ALA A 143 -11.79 2.05 -4.47
N ASN A 144 -12.01 0.87 -5.02
CA ASN A 144 -13.05 0.63 -6.03
C ASN A 144 -14.29 0.04 -5.34
N VAL A 145 -15.45 0.63 -5.62
CA VAL A 145 -16.73 0.21 -5.05
C VAL A 145 -17.73 -0.03 -6.16
N LYS A 146 -18.61 -1.02 -6.03
CA LYS A 146 -19.69 -1.23 -7.01
C LYS A 146 -20.56 0.02 -7.15
N ASP A 147 -20.92 0.38 -8.39
CA ASP A 147 -21.68 1.60 -8.67
C ASP A 147 -22.97 1.69 -7.86
N ASP A 148 -23.69 0.57 -7.74
CA ASP A 148 -24.94 0.45 -6.97
C ASP A 148 -24.80 0.71 -5.47
N PHE A 149 -23.57 0.78 -4.96
CA PHE A 149 -23.28 1.02 -3.54
C PHE A 149 -22.82 2.44 -3.25
N VAL A 150 -22.69 3.29 -4.27
CA VAL A 150 -22.29 4.70 -4.15
C VAL A 150 -23.49 5.61 -4.39
N PHE A 151 -23.90 6.35 -3.37
CA PHE A 151 -25.04 7.25 -3.44
C PHE A 151 -24.59 8.70 -3.30
N GLN A 152 -25.12 9.57 -4.14
CA GLN A 152 -24.93 11.01 -3.94
C GLN A 152 -25.74 11.46 -2.73
N THR A 153 -25.14 12.28 -1.87
CA THR A 153 -25.84 12.91 -0.75
C THR A 153 -26.28 14.32 -1.15
N ASP A 154 -27.21 14.92 -0.39
CA ASP A 154 -27.50 16.36 -0.54
C ASP A 154 -26.50 17.24 0.23
N THR A 155 -25.41 16.63 0.73
CA THR A 155 -24.40 17.29 1.55
C THR A 155 -23.16 17.65 0.74
N MET A 156 -22.66 18.86 0.98
CA MET A 156 -21.39 19.33 0.46
C MET A 156 -20.42 19.54 1.61
N ASP A 157 -19.13 19.49 1.31
CA ASP A 157 -18.11 19.89 2.27
C ASP A 157 -18.01 21.42 2.38
N THR A 158 -17.06 21.90 3.19
CA THR A 158 -16.84 23.33 3.43
C THR A 158 -16.37 24.12 2.19
N PHE A 159 -15.89 23.42 1.15
CA PHE A 159 -15.44 24.00 -0.11
C PHE A 159 -16.51 23.93 -1.21
N GLY A 160 -17.69 23.37 -0.89
CA GLY A 160 -18.77 23.17 -1.84
C GLY A 160 -18.64 21.88 -2.66
N HIS A 161 -17.75 20.97 -2.29
CA HIS A 161 -17.57 19.71 -3.01
C HIS A 161 -18.63 18.69 -2.60
N GLN A 162 -19.18 18.01 -3.61
CA GLN A 162 -20.19 16.98 -3.44
C GLN A 162 -19.63 15.77 -2.66
N LEU A 163 -20.32 15.39 -1.58
CA LEU A 163 -20.04 14.17 -0.84
C LEU A 163 -20.88 12.99 -1.36
N PHE A 164 -20.38 11.79 -1.10
CA PHE A 164 -21.06 10.55 -1.42
C PHE A 164 -21.20 9.70 -0.15
N ALA A 165 -22.28 8.95 -0.08
CA ALA A 165 -22.50 7.93 0.93
C ALA A 165 -22.26 6.55 0.32
N LEU A 166 -21.75 5.64 1.12
CA LEU A 166 -21.55 4.26 0.74
C LEU A 166 -22.58 3.38 1.47
N ARG A 167 -23.03 2.33 0.80
CA ARG A 167 -23.82 1.29 1.46
C ARG A 167 -23.01 0.62 2.57
N GLU A 168 -23.70 0.08 3.57
CA GLU A 168 -23.08 -0.88 4.49
C GLU A 168 -22.38 -2.00 3.70
N LYS A 169 -21.15 -2.35 4.12
CA LYS A 169 -20.29 -3.36 3.48
C LYS A 169 -19.98 -3.10 2.00
N ALA A 170 -20.05 -1.83 1.56
CA ALA A 170 -19.67 -1.46 0.20
C ALA A 170 -18.17 -1.58 -0.07
N ILE A 171 -17.35 -1.53 0.98
CA ILE A 171 -15.89 -1.63 0.91
C ILE A 171 -15.46 -3.05 1.25
N GLN A 172 -14.59 -3.60 0.42
CA GLN A 172 -13.88 -4.85 0.67
C GLN A 172 -12.39 -4.52 0.66
N LEU A 173 -11.61 -5.07 1.59
CA LEU A 173 -10.20 -4.73 1.75
C LEU A 173 -9.38 -5.03 0.49
N GLU A 174 -9.73 -6.10 -0.23
CA GLU A 174 -9.16 -6.49 -1.53
C GLU A 174 -9.32 -5.41 -2.63
N ASN A 175 -10.29 -4.51 -2.48
CA ASN A 175 -10.55 -3.42 -3.41
C ASN A 175 -9.99 -2.06 -2.92
N VAL A 176 -9.19 -2.07 -1.85
CA VAL A 176 -8.45 -0.91 -1.34
C VAL A 176 -7.01 -0.99 -1.84
N PHE A 177 -6.62 -0.07 -2.71
CA PHE A 177 -5.32 -0.15 -3.39
C PHE A 177 -4.21 0.57 -2.64
N GLU A 178 -4.53 1.75 -2.13
CA GLU A 178 -3.52 2.71 -1.68
C GLU A 178 -4.07 3.55 -0.55
N PHE A 179 -3.26 3.73 0.48
CA PHE A 179 -3.48 4.69 1.54
C PHE A 179 -2.53 5.87 1.36
N ILE A 180 -3.09 7.07 1.28
CA ILE A 180 -2.35 8.31 1.19
C ILE A 180 -2.43 9.04 2.51
N HIS A 181 -1.28 9.21 3.14
CA HIS A 181 -1.15 9.96 4.38
C HIS A 181 -0.92 11.45 4.09
N ALA A 182 -1.36 12.33 4.99
CA ALA A 182 -1.24 13.78 4.81
C ALA A 182 0.21 14.30 4.69
N ASN A 183 1.20 13.52 5.13
CA ASN A 183 2.62 13.82 4.94
C ASN A 183 3.11 13.49 3.52
N LYS A 184 2.20 13.26 2.57
CA LYS A 184 2.48 12.90 1.18
C LYS A 184 3.20 11.57 1.01
N ARG A 185 3.03 10.64 1.96
CA ARG A 185 3.47 9.26 1.79
C ARG A 185 2.32 8.39 1.32
N SER A 186 2.64 7.55 0.35
CA SER A 186 1.75 6.52 -0.16
C SER A 186 2.13 5.15 0.39
N TYR A 187 1.13 4.38 0.76
CA TYR A 187 1.28 3.03 1.28
C TYR A 187 0.36 2.06 0.53
N ALA A 188 0.89 0.90 0.15
CA ALA A 188 0.08 -0.24 -0.25
C ALA A 188 -0.58 -0.85 0.98
N VAL A 189 -1.84 -1.25 0.84
CA VAL A 189 -2.59 -1.93 1.90
C VAL A 189 -2.45 -3.44 1.70
N HIS A 190 -1.78 -4.11 2.63
CA HIS A 190 -1.68 -5.56 2.68
C HIS A 190 -2.40 -6.10 3.93
N ASP A 191 -2.68 -7.41 3.95
CA ASP A 191 -3.52 -8.06 4.97
C ASP A 191 -3.12 -7.73 6.41
N ASN A 192 -1.83 -7.56 6.68
CA ASN A 192 -1.29 -7.31 8.01
C ASN A 192 -0.56 -5.97 8.17
N ASP A 193 -0.26 -5.25 7.07
CA ASP A 193 0.62 -4.08 7.16
C ASP A 193 0.40 -3.04 6.07
N LEU A 194 0.95 -1.85 6.32
CA LEU A 194 1.05 -0.77 5.34
C LEU A 194 2.48 -0.68 4.83
N VAL A 195 2.68 -0.98 3.55
CA VAL A 195 4.00 -0.98 2.91
C VAL A 195 4.22 0.33 2.18
N LEU A 196 5.27 1.07 2.53
CA LEU A 196 5.58 2.35 1.91
C LEU A 196 5.91 2.18 0.42
N LEU A 197 5.15 2.84 -0.45
CA LEU A 197 5.37 2.85 -1.91
C LEU A 197 6.27 4.01 -2.36
N GLY A 198 6.28 5.10 -1.59
CA GLY A 198 7.09 6.28 -1.84
C GLY A 198 6.40 7.59 -1.40
N ASP A 199 7.04 8.70 -1.74
CA ASP A 199 6.49 10.04 -1.57
C ASP A 199 5.73 10.47 -2.86
N ILE A 200 4.66 11.25 -2.71
CA ILE A 200 3.78 11.75 -3.79
C ILE A 200 3.76 13.28 -3.94
#